data_AF-A0A9X0X2P5-F1
#
_entry.id   AF-A0A9X0X2P5-F1
#
_cell.length_a   1.000
_cell.length_b   1.000
_cell.length_c   1.000
_cell.angle_alpha   90.00
_cell.angle_beta   90.00
_cell.angle_gamma   90.00
#
_symmetry.space_group_name_H-M   'P 1'
#
loop_
_entity.id
_entity.type
_entity.pdbx_description
1 polymer ?
#
loop_
_entity_poly.entity_id
_entity_poly.type
_entity_poly.pdbx_seq_one_letter_code
_entity_poly.pdbx_strand_id
1 'polypeptide(L)'
;MFEHLRSLTQVRMPDGTEVFFRFWDGRHIYPILEGLGDAAGEVLPVFDRYLINGKSLVVGPRAVPPAKDWPWWEVPKALLDGLTKQNPSTVIGNMMQWLKEDHAELYFSFPESNLRTKVARFVKRTPLTEENFTGLLKAHLENEVAV
;
A
#
# COMPACT_ATOMS: atom_id res chain seq x y z
N MET A 1 -14.89 -17.56 -10.63
CA MET A 1 -14.96 -16.21 -10.02
C MET A 1 -14.49 -16.22 -8.56
N PHE A 2 -15.23 -16.82 -7.62
CA PHE A 2 -14.86 -16.82 -6.20
C PHE A 2 -13.48 -17.39 -5.91
N GLU A 3 -13.13 -18.49 -6.57
CA GLU A 3 -11.80 -19.11 -6.43
C GLU A 3 -10.65 -18.18 -6.86
N HIS A 4 -10.88 -17.35 -7.89
CA HIS A 4 -9.88 -16.38 -8.35
C HIS A 4 -9.72 -15.22 -7.37
N LEU A 5 -10.82 -14.72 -6.81
CA LEU A 5 -10.77 -13.69 -5.76
C LEU A 5 -10.09 -14.22 -4.49
N ARG A 6 -10.39 -15.46 -4.12
CA ARG A 6 -9.76 -16.14 -3.00
C ARG A 6 -8.26 -16.30 -3.21
N SER A 7 -7.82 -16.67 -4.41
CA SER A 7 -6.39 -16.86 -4.68
C SER A 7 -5.57 -15.57 -4.67
N LEU A 8 -6.23 -14.42 -4.70
CA LEU A 8 -5.61 -13.10 -4.61
C LEU A 8 -5.58 -12.54 -3.19
N THR A 9 -6.06 -13.22 -2.15
CA THR A 9 -6.01 -12.66 -0.78
C THR A 9 -4.57 -12.47 -0.28
N GLN A 10 -3.60 -13.17 -0.87
CA GLN A 10 -2.18 -13.00 -0.58
C GLN A 10 -1.38 -12.88 -1.89
N VAL A 11 -0.36 -12.03 -1.88
CA VAL A 11 0.49 -11.73 -3.05
C VAL A 11 1.96 -11.72 -2.64
N ARG A 12 2.86 -11.91 -3.61
CA ARG A 12 4.31 -11.83 -3.40
C ARG A 12 4.82 -10.43 -3.73
N MET A 13 5.61 -9.87 -2.82
CA MET A 13 6.32 -8.60 -3.02
C MET A 13 7.63 -8.84 -3.79
N PRO A 14 8.21 -7.81 -4.44
CA PRO A 14 9.50 -7.92 -5.14
C PRO A 14 10.66 -8.38 -4.26
N ASP A 15 10.60 -8.15 -2.95
CA ASP A 15 11.58 -8.62 -1.95
C ASP A 15 11.37 -10.09 -1.54
N GLY A 16 10.32 -10.75 -2.04
CA GLY A 16 9.96 -12.13 -1.73
C GLY A 16 9.01 -12.31 -0.55
N THR A 17 8.66 -11.24 0.18
CA THR A 17 7.70 -11.27 1.28
C THR A 17 6.29 -11.51 0.76
N GLU A 18 5.49 -12.27 1.51
CA GLU A 18 4.09 -12.51 1.18
C GLU A 18 3.19 -11.64 2.05
N VAL A 19 2.34 -10.82 1.41
CA VAL A 19 1.48 -9.85 2.11
C VAL A 19 0.02 -10.04 1.75
N PHE A 20 -0.84 -9.61 2.66
CA PHE A 20 -2.28 -9.65 2.45
C PHE A 20 -2.74 -8.56 1.47
N PHE A 21 -3.43 -8.96 0.40
CA PHE A 21 -3.86 -8.06 -0.65
C PHE A 21 -5.35 -7.71 -0.52
N ARG A 22 -5.61 -6.48 -0.06
CA ARG A 22 -6.96 -5.95 0.20
C ARG A 22 -7.62 -5.43 -1.08
N PHE A 23 -7.89 -6.31 -2.04
CA PHE A 23 -8.46 -5.92 -3.34
C PHE A 23 -9.87 -5.30 -3.26
N TRP A 24 -10.57 -5.41 -2.12
CA TRP A 24 -11.87 -4.77 -1.89
C TRP A 24 -11.78 -3.35 -1.34
N ASP A 25 -10.61 -2.91 -0.86
CA ASP A 25 -10.45 -1.56 -0.34
C ASP A 25 -10.18 -0.58 -1.49
N GLY A 26 -11.18 0.24 -1.82
CA GLY A 26 -11.12 1.23 -2.90
C GLY A 26 -9.92 2.18 -2.83
N ARG A 27 -9.37 2.43 -1.65
CA ARG A 27 -8.18 3.30 -1.46
C ARG A 27 -6.89 2.65 -1.96
N HIS A 28 -6.85 1.31 -1.94
CA HIS A 28 -5.68 0.53 -2.36
C HIS A 28 -5.85 -0.04 -3.76
N ILE A 29 -7.02 -0.59 -4.09
CA ILE A 29 -7.23 -1.27 -5.38
C ILE A 29 -7.28 -0.30 -6.56
N TYR A 30 -7.85 0.91 -6.41
CA TYR A 30 -7.94 1.85 -7.53
C TYR A 30 -6.55 2.24 -8.07
N PRO A 31 -5.61 2.74 -7.25
CA PRO A 31 -4.26 3.07 -7.72
C PRO A 31 -3.53 1.88 -8.35
N ILE A 32 -3.80 0.66 -7.87
CA ILE A 32 -3.20 -0.58 -8.39
C ILE A 32 -3.71 -0.89 -9.79
N LEU A 33 -5.03 -0.87 -10.00
CA LEU A 33 -5.62 -1.12 -11.32
C LEU A 33 -5.24 -0.02 -12.31
N GLU A 34 -5.22 1.25 -11.87
CA GLU A 34 -4.79 2.38 -12.69
C GLU A 34 -3.32 2.26 -13.10
N GLY A 35 -2.43 1.90 -12.16
CA GLY A 35 -1.01 1.73 -12.43
C GLY A 35 -0.67 0.49 -13.28
N LEU A 36 -1.50 -0.56 -13.21
CA LEU A 36 -1.36 -1.75 -14.06
C LEU A 36 -1.85 -1.52 -15.50
N GLY A 37 -2.78 -0.58 -15.70
CA GLY A 37 -3.39 -0.32 -17.01
C GLY A 37 -3.99 -1.59 -17.61
N ASP A 38 -3.60 -1.92 -18.84
CA ASP A 38 -4.13 -3.10 -19.55
C ASP A 38 -3.84 -4.42 -18.80
N ALA A 39 -2.75 -4.50 -18.05
CA ALA A 39 -2.39 -5.68 -17.26
C ALA A 39 -3.33 -5.92 -16.06
N ALA A 40 -4.14 -4.93 -15.67
CA ALA A 40 -5.09 -5.05 -14.58
C ALA A 40 -6.11 -6.19 -14.82
N GLY A 41 -6.50 -6.41 -16.07
CA GLY A 41 -7.38 -7.51 -16.46
C GLY A 41 -6.75 -8.90 -16.33
N GLU A 42 -5.42 -9.02 -16.19
CA GLU A 42 -4.74 -10.30 -15.96
C GLU A 42 -4.77 -10.69 -14.49
N VAL A 43 -4.72 -9.68 -13.62
CA VAL A 43 -4.80 -9.85 -12.17
C VAL A 43 -6.26 -10.05 -11.77
N LEU A 44 -7.17 -9.18 -12.21
CA LEU A 44 -8.58 -9.21 -11.82
C LEU A 44 -9.52 -9.32 -13.05
N PRO A 45 -9.49 -10.47 -13.77
CA PRO A 45 -10.25 -10.68 -15.02
C PRO A 45 -11.77 -10.77 -14.82
N VAL A 46 -12.23 -10.86 -13.56
CA VAL A 46 -13.64 -11.07 -13.22
C VAL A 46 -14.52 -9.84 -13.49
N PHE A 47 -13.92 -8.66 -13.70
CA PHE A 47 -14.62 -7.43 -14.03
C PHE A 47 -13.95 -6.74 -15.22
N ASP A 48 -14.76 -6.25 -16.16
CA ASP A 48 -14.31 -5.48 -17.32
C ASP A 48 -14.38 -3.96 -17.08
N ARG A 49 -15.20 -3.53 -16.11
CA ARG A 49 -15.44 -2.15 -15.73
C ARG A 49 -15.54 -2.01 -14.21
N TYR A 50 -15.00 -0.92 -13.69
CA TYR A 50 -14.93 -0.59 -12.28
C TYR A 50 -15.52 0.79 -12.02
N LEU A 51 -16.26 0.92 -10.91
CA LEU A 51 -16.59 2.20 -10.30
C LEU A 51 -16.09 2.18 -8.86
N ILE A 52 -14.96 2.85 -8.61
CA ILE A 52 -14.28 2.83 -7.31
C ILE A 52 -14.16 4.26 -6.81
N ASN A 53 -14.77 4.55 -5.66
CA ASN A 53 -14.73 5.89 -5.03
C ASN A 53 -15.12 7.02 -6.00
N GLY A 54 -16.13 6.79 -6.84
CA GLY A 54 -16.63 7.76 -7.83
C GLY A 54 -15.77 7.89 -9.11
N LYS A 55 -14.71 7.08 -9.26
CA LYS A 55 -13.88 7.04 -10.46
C LYS A 55 -14.18 5.78 -11.28
N SER A 56 -14.35 5.96 -12.58
CA SER A 56 -14.56 4.87 -13.52
C SER A 56 -13.25 4.38 -14.10
N LEU A 57 -13.08 3.07 -14.24
CA LEU A 57 -11.93 2.44 -14.89
C LEU A 57 -12.41 1.29 -15.78
N VAL A 58 -11.87 1.18 -16.99
CA VAL A 58 -12.25 0.15 -17.97
C VAL A 58 -11.00 -0.63 -18.34
N VAL A 59 -11.01 -1.94 -18.09
CA VAL A 59 -9.92 -2.87 -18.45
C VAL A 59 -10.27 -3.74 -19.67
N GLY A 60 -11.54 -3.68 -20.10
CA GLY A 60 -12.05 -4.45 -21.22
C GLY A 60 -12.40 -5.90 -20.86
N PRO A 61 -13.17 -6.59 -21.72
CA PRO A 61 -13.57 -7.97 -21.49
C PRO A 61 -12.37 -8.92 -21.58
N ARG A 62 -12.28 -9.86 -20.63
CA ARG A 62 -11.29 -10.95 -20.65
C ARG A 62 -11.90 -12.26 -20.23
N ALA A 63 -11.33 -13.36 -20.72
CA ALA A 63 -11.66 -14.70 -20.22
C ALA A 63 -11.09 -14.86 -18.81
N VAL A 64 -11.90 -15.37 -17.89
CA VAL A 64 -11.44 -15.70 -16.53
C VAL A 64 -10.68 -17.02 -16.60
N PRO A 65 -9.35 -17.04 -16.38
CA PRO A 65 -8.59 -18.28 -16.38
C PRO A 65 -9.01 -19.14 -15.17
N PRO A 66 -8.66 -20.44 -15.16
CA PRO A 66 -8.73 -21.25 -13.96
C PRO A 66 -7.99 -20.56 -12.80
N ALA A 67 -8.57 -20.64 -11.61
CA ALA A 67 -7.92 -20.08 -10.43
C ALA A 67 -6.59 -20.79 -10.18
N LYS A 68 -5.54 -20.02 -9.92
CA LYS A 68 -4.23 -20.51 -9.49
C LYS A 68 -4.21 -20.68 -7.98
N ASP A 69 -3.32 -21.53 -7.48
CA ASP A 69 -3.06 -21.62 -6.04
C ASP A 69 -2.38 -20.34 -5.53
N TRP A 70 -2.70 -19.94 -4.30
CA TRP A 70 -2.14 -18.74 -3.69
C TRP A 70 -0.84 -19.05 -2.94
N PRO A 71 0.09 -18.08 -2.85
CA PRO A 71 0.15 -16.84 -3.62
C PRO A 71 0.74 -17.08 -5.02
N TRP A 72 0.15 -16.47 -6.05
CA TRP A 72 0.63 -16.61 -7.44
C TRP A 72 1.01 -15.30 -8.11
N TRP A 73 0.42 -14.18 -7.67
CA TRP A 73 0.68 -12.89 -8.28
C TRP A 73 1.87 -12.24 -7.59
N GLU A 74 2.88 -11.90 -8.39
CA GLU A 74 4.02 -11.11 -7.98
C GLU A 74 3.76 -9.64 -8.34
N VAL A 75 3.83 -8.77 -7.34
CA VAL A 75 3.57 -7.35 -7.51
C VAL A 75 4.73 -6.74 -8.32
N PRO A 76 4.47 -6.13 -9.48
CA PRO A 76 5.55 -5.53 -10.26
C PRO A 76 6.25 -4.41 -9.49
N LYS A 77 7.58 -4.42 -9.42
CA LYS A 77 8.35 -3.38 -8.73
C LYS A 77 8.03 -1.97 -9.22
N ALA A 78 7.90 -1.80 -10.54
CA ALA A 78 7.54 -0.52 -11.14
C ALA A 78 6.16 0.00 -10.69
N LEU A 79 5.20 -0.91 -10.45
CA LEU A 79 3.90 -0.55 -9.89
C LEU A 79 4.07 -0.05 -8.46
N LEU A 80 4.80 -0.78 -7.62
CA LEU A 80 5.04 -0.40 -6.22
C LEU A 80 5.74 0.97 -6.10
N ASP A 81 6.75 1.20 -6.95
CA ASP A 81 7.46 2.48 -7.03
C ASP A 81 6.51 3.63 -7.41
N GLY A 82 5.59 3.39 -8.35
CA GLY A 82 4.56 4.34 -8.76
C GLY A 82 3.55 4.65 -7.64
N LEU A 83 3.05 3.61 -6.97
CA LEU A 83 2.08 3.74 -5.87
C LEU A 83 2.65 4.55 -4.70
N THR A 84 3.90 4.27 -4.34
CA THR A 84 4.59 4.95 -3.25
C THR A 84 4.75 6.44 -3.54
N LYS A 85 5.02 6.81 -4.80
CA LYS A 85 5.10 8.21 -5.23
C LYS A 85 3.75 8.92 -5.23
N GLN A 86 2.67 8.23 -5.61
CA GLN A 86 1.35 8.85 -5.74
C GLN A 86 0.64 9.06 -4.41
N ASN A 87 0.71 8.10 -3.48
CA ASN A 87 -0.04 8.17 -2.24
C ASN A 87 0.69 7.51 -1.05
N PRO A 88 1.39 8.29 -0.21
CA PRO A 88 2.08 7.77 0.97
C PRO A 88 1.16 7.42 2.15
N SER A 89 -0.18 7.50 2.01
CA SER A 89 -1.10 7.34 3.14
C SER A 89 -0.99 6.00 3.87
N THR A 90 -0.73 4.90 3.16
CA THR A 90 -0.48 3.58 3.79
C THR A 90 0.79 3.62 4.65
N VAL A 91 1.88 4.16 4.11
CA VAL A 91 3.16 4.30 4.83
C VAL A 91 2.98 5.16 6.08
N ILE A 92 2.27 6.30 5.94
CA ILE A 92 1.95 7.19 7.06
C ILE A 92 1.11 6.45 8.10
N GLY A 93 0.08 5.70 7.68
CA GLY A 93 -0.77 4.93 8.57
C GLY A 93 0.00 3.89 9.37
N ASN A 94 0.84 3.12 8.68
CA ASN A 94 1.69 2.10 9.29
C ASN A 94 2.70 2.72 10.26
N MET A 95 3.33 3.84 9.91
CA MET A 95 4.25 4.56 10.79
C MET A 95 3.55 5.10 12.04
N MET A 96 2.33 5.65 11.90
CA MET A 96 1.54 6.11 13.04
C MET A 96 1.14 4.95 13.96
N GLN A 97 0.81 3.79 13.39
CA GLN A 97 0.51 2.58 14.16
C GLN A 97 1.76 2.07 14.89
N TRP A 98 2.88 1.94 14.20
CA TRP A 98 4.16 1.54 14.79
C TRP A 98 4.59 2.47 15.93
N LEU A 99 4.49 3.80 15.75
CA LEU A 99 4.75 4.75 16.84
C LEU A 99 3.85 4.50 18.05
N LYS A 100 2.57 4.16 17.83
CA LYS A 100 1.63 3.91 18.92
C LYS A 100 1.93 2.60 19.66
N GLU A 101 2.37 1.56 18.95
CA GLU A 101 2.60 0.22 19.48
C GLU A 101 3.99 0.07 20.11
N ASP A 102 5.04 0.59 19.45
CA ASP A 102 6.44 0.37 19.82
C ASP A 102 7.10 1.59 20.49
N HIS A 103 6.59 2.81 20.27
CA HIS A 103 7.18 4.07 20.77
C HIS A 103 6.12 5.04 21.31
N ALA A 104 5.26 4.54 22.19
CA ALA A 104 4.12 5.27 22.73
C ALA A 104 4.52 6.63 23.34
N GLU A 105 5.71 6.72 23.94
CA GLU A 105 6.30 7.95 24.46
C GLU A 105 6.42 9.05 23.39
N LEU A 106 6.88 8.72 22.19
CA LEU A 106 6.98 9.66 21.07
C LEU A 106 5.60 9.95 20.48
N TYR A 107 4.73 8.94 20.42
CA TYR A 107 3.36 9.11 19.92
C TYR A 107 2.58 10.14 20.75
N PHE A 108 2.65 10.04 22.07
CA PHE A 108 1.91 10.91 23.00
C PHE A 108 2.62 12.25 23.30
N SER A 109 3.87 12.44 22.85
CA SER A 109 4.59 13.71 22.98
C SER A 109 4.04 14.83 22.09
N PHE A 110 3.19 14.49 21.11
CA PHE A 110 2.58 15.44 20.18
C PHE A 110 1.06 15.22 20.09
N PRO A 111 0.26 16.27 19.80
CA PRO A 111 -1.11 16.06 19.35
C PRO A 111 -1.13 15.20 18.08
N GLU A 112 -2.04 14.22 18.00
CA GLU A 112 -2.07 13.21 16.92
C GLU A 112 -2.08 13.84 15.50
N SER A 113 -2.85 14.91 15.31
CA SER A 113 -2.92 15.64 14.03
C SER A 113 -1.57 16.25 13.62
N ASN A 114 -0.81 16.74 14.60
CA ASN A 114 0.51 17.31 14.39
C ASN A 114 1.52 16.22 14.08
N LEU A 115 1.48 15.12 14.85
CA LEU A 115 2.34 13.95 14.61
C LEU A 115 2.13 13.39 13.21
N ARG A 116 0.87 13.17 12.81
CA ARG A 116 0.51 12.70 11.47
C ARG A 116 1.05 13.62 10.37
N THR A 117 0.99 14.93 10.59
CA THR A 117 1.53 15.92 9.64
C THR A 117 3.05 15.85 9.57
N LYS A 118 3.75 15.66 10.71
CA LYS A 118 5.21 15.47 10.75
C LYS A 118 5.63 14.20 10.01
N VAL A 119 4.98 13.07 10.31
CA VAL A 119 5.18 11.79 9.61
C VAL A 119 4.95 11.96 8.11
N ALA A 120 3.87 12.61 7.68
CA ALA A 120 3.59 12.85 6.27
C ALA A 120 4.68 13.67 5.57
N ARG A 121 5.22 14.71 6.23
CA ARG A 121 6.33 15.51 5.71
C ARG A 121 7.62 14.70 5.64
N PHE A 122 7.90 13.89 6.67
CA PHE A 122 9.06 13.01 6.73
C PHE A 122 9.03 12.00 5.57
N VAL A 123 7.91 11.29 5.38
CA VAL A 123 7.74 10.33 4.28
C VAL A 123 7.91 10.98 2.91
N LYS A 124 7.48 12.23 2.74
CA LYS A 124 7.63 12.96 1.47
C LYS A 124 9.08 13.38 1.18
N ARG A 125 9.90 13.59 2.21
CA ARG A 125 11.24 14.20 2.08
C ARG A 125 12.38 13.19 2.19
N THR A 126 12.14 12.06 2.83
CA THR A 126 13.15 11.04 3.10
C THR A 126 13.01 9.91 2.09
N PRO A 127 14.09 9.50 1.39
CA PRO A 127 14.08 8.27 0.64
C PRO A 127 14.05 7.09 1.62
N LEU A 128 12.88 6.47 1.75
CA LEU A 128 12.65 5.36 2.67
C LEU A 128 12.89 4.03 1.97
N THR A 129 13.53 3.12 2.68
CA THR A 129 13.59 1.68 2.38
C THR A 129 12.94 0.91 3.51
N GLU A 130 12.53 -0.34 3.26
CA GLU A 130 11.93 -1.19 4.31
C GLU A 130 12.85 -1.36 5.52
N GLU A 131 14.17 -1.36 5.31
CA GLU A 131 15.15 -1.53 6.37
C GLU A 131 15.37 -0.27 7.24
N ASN A 132 15.02 0.92 6.75
CA ASN A 132 15.39 2.18 7.41
C ASN A 132 14.21 3.05 7.87
N PHE A 133 12.97 2.73 7.45
CA PHE A 133 11.88 3.72 7.54
C PHE A 133 11.43 4.02 8.97
N THR A 134 11.44 3.05 9.89
CA THR A 134 11.06 3.23 11.29
C THR A 134 12.18 3.88 12.11
N GLY A 135 13.41 3.39 11.97
CA GLY A 135 14.57 3.90 12.70
C GLY A 135 14.86 5.38 12.39
N LEU A 136 14.79 5.78 11.12
CA LEU A 136 15.00 7.18 10.74
C LEU A 136 13.88 8.10 11.25
N LEU A 137 12.63 7.62 11.26
CA LEU A 137 11.50 8.40 11.79
C LEU A 137 11.65 8.62 13.31
N LYS A 138 12.01 7.58 14.06
CA LYS A 138 12.27 7.69 15.50
C LYS A 138 13.36 8.70 15.79
N ALA A 139 14.52 8.58 15.13
CA ALA A 139 15.62 9.53 15.32
C ALA A 139 15.20 10.98 14.98
N HIS A 140 14.38 11.16 13.94
CA HIS A 140 13.83 12.46 13.58
C HIS A 140 12.94 13.06 14.68
N LEU A 141 12.05 12.27 15.28
CA LEU A 141 11.13 12.72 16.33
C LEU A 141 11.85 12.93 17.67
N GLU A 142 12.79 12.07 18.05
CA GLU A 142 13.59 12.21 19.27
C GLU A 142 14.36 13.53 19.28
N ASN A 143 14.93 13.91 18.14
CA ASN A 143 15.61 15.20 17.98
C ASN A 143 14.67 16.40 18.13
N GLU A 144 13.36 16.27 17.88
CA GLU A 144 12.40 17.36 18.05
C GLU A 144 11.86 17.48 19.48
N VAL A 145 11.84 16.38 20.25
CA VAL A 145 11.39 16.37 21.65
C VAL A 145 12.52 16.80 22.60
N ALA A 146 13.78 16.59 22.21
CA ALA A 146 14.95 16.98 22.99
C ALA A 146 15.31 18.48 22.92
N VAL A 147 14.58 19.27 22.11
CA VAL A 147 14.74 20.73 21.92
C VAL A 147 13.68 21.49 22.71
#